data_AF-A0A7S4YPW4-F1
#
_entry.id   AF-A0A7S4YPW4-F1
#
_cell.length_a   1.000
_cell.length_b   1.000
_cell.length_c   1.000
_cell.angle_alpha   90.00
_cell.angle_beta   90.00
_cell.angle_gamma   90.00
#
_symmetry.space_group_name_H-M   'P 1'
#
loop_
_entity.id
_entity.type
_entity.pdbx_description
1 polymer ?
#
loop_
_entity_poly.entity_id
_entity_poly.type
_entity_poly.pdbx_seq_one_letter_code
_entity_poly.pdbx_strand_id
1 'polypeptide(L)'
;ETMKIMGLPTWLHWTAWFCKQFLYLLVTAILIIVLLKINWFTNEDGFSEYAVFTNTPWTVLFFFMILYLSCAIFFCFMISSFFSKGSTAALCMGVIWFLSYVPAVLLAMDIDMSTAMQVFTCLSINSAMSYGFQLLL
;
A
#
# COMPACT_ATOMS: atom_id res chain seq x y z
N GLU A 1 10.37 -16.97 -20.72
CA GLU A 1 11.60 -17.37 -21.45
C GLU A 1 11.59 -16.97 -22.93
N THR A 2 10.44 -16.83 -23.57
CA THR A 2 10.31 -16.34 -24.96
C THR A 2 10.84 -14.92 -25.19
N MET A 3 10.65 -13.98 -24.25
CA MET A 3 11.11 -12.59 -24.42
C MET A 3 12.64 -12.43 -24.37
N LYS A 4 13.35 -13.34 -23.68
CA LYS A 4 14.82 -13.33 -23.60
C LYS A 4 15.45 -13.77 -24.93
N ILE A 5 14.73 -14.61 -25.70
CA ILE A 5 15.15 -15.13 -27.01
C ILE A 5 15.05 -14.04 -28.09
N MET A 6 14.21 -13.01 -27.88
CA MET A 6 14.08 -11.85 -28.77
C MET A 6 15.14 -10.75 -28.53
N GLY A 7 16.13 -10.98 -27.66
CA GLY A 7 17.21 -10.02 -27.37
C GLY A 7 16.80 -8.83 -26.50
N LEU A 8 15.58 -8.82 -25.94
CA LEU A 8 15.13 -7.73 -25.08
C LEU A 8 15.83 -7.79 -23.70
N PRO A 9 16.34 -6.65 -23.18
CA PRO A 9 16.95 -6.62 -21.86
C PRO A 9 15.91 -6.86 -20.76
N THR A 10 16.23 -7.73 -19.82
CA THR A 10 15.33 -8.12 -18.71
C THR A 10 14.83 -6.92 -17.90
N TRP A 11 15.66 -5.89 -17.69
CA TRP A 11 15.27 -4.67 -16.96
C TRP A 11 14.09 -3.95 -17.61
N LEU A 12 14.01 -3.93 -18.95
CA LEU A 12 12.90 -3.30 -19.66
C LEU A 12 11.57 -4.00 -19.35
N HIS A 13 11.60 -5.32 -19.18
CA HIS A 13 10.41 -6.09 -18.81
C HIS A 13 9.92 -5.72 -17.40
N TRP A 14 10.85 -5.60 -16.44
CA TRP A 14 10.52 -5.18 -15.07
C TRP A 14 9.96 -3.75 -15.03
N THR A 15 10.56 -2.81 -15.76
CA THR A 15 10.07 -1.43 -15.85
C THR A 15 8.71 -1.34 -16.52
N ALA A 16 8.47 -2.13 -17.57
CA ALA A 16 7.17 -2.18 -18.23
C ALA A 16 6.08 -2.71 -17.29
N TRP A 17 6.38 -3.77 -16.55
CA TRP A 17 5.48 -4.30 -15.52
C TRP A 17 5.21 -3.29 -14.41
N PHE A 18 6.25 -2.61 -13.92
CA PHE A 18 6.12 -1.56 -12.91
C PHE A 18 5.17 -0.47 -13.39
N CYS A 19 5.41 0.10 -14.58
CA CYS A 19 4.63 1.20 -15.12
C CYS A 19 3.16 0.80 -15.33
N LYS A 20 2.92 -0.38 -15.92
CA LYS A 20 1.57 -0.92 -16.11
C LYS A 20 0.83 -1.06 -14.78
N GLN A 21 1.48 -1.68 -13.79
CA GLN A 21 0.85 -1.92 -12.49
C GLN A 21 0.63 -0.63 -11.70
N PHE A 22 1.57 0.30 -11.78
CA PHE A 22 1.48 1.62 -11.16
C PHE A 22 0.29 2.41 -11.71
N LEU A 23 0.12 2.47 -13.03
CA LEU A 23 -1.02 3.14 -13.64
C LEU A 23 -2.37 2.53 -13.22
N TYR A 24 -2.46 1.20 -13.17
CA TYR A 24 -3.67 0.51 -12.73
C TYR A 24 -4.02 0.84 -11.26
N LEU A 25 -3.02 0.80 -10.39
CA LEU A 25 -3.20 1.11 -8.97
C LEU A 25 -3.47 2.59 -8.70
N LEU A 26 -2.94 3.49 -9.53
CA LEU A 26 -3.16 4.93 -9.43
C LEU A 26 -4.64 5.29 -9.63
N VAL A 27 -5.31 4.66 -10.60
CA VAL A 27 -6.77 4.85 -10.80
C VAL A 27 -7.53 4.43 -9.55
N THR A 28 -7.20 3.27 -8.97
CA THR A 28 -7.82 2.79 -7.72
C THR A 28 -7.54 3.72 -6.55
N ALA A 29 -6.32 4.25 -6.41
CA ALA A 29 -5.98 5.18 -5.34
C ALA A 29 -6.75 6.50 -5.45
N ILE A 30 -6.96 7.04 -6.66
CA ILE A 30 -7.80 8.22 -6.85
C ILE A 30 -9.22 7.94 -6.36
N LEU A 31 -9.81 6.79 -6.72
CA LEU A 31 -11.15 6.41 -6.26
C LEU A 31 -11.22 6.30 -4.73
N ILE A 32 -10.20 5.72 -4.10
CA ILE A 32 -10.11 5.61 -2.63
C ILE A 32 -10.03 6.99 -1.98
N ILE A 33 -9.20 7.91 -2.50
CA ILE A 33 -9.08 9.27 -1.95
C ILE A 33 -10.39 10.04 -2.09
N VAL A 34 -11.06 9.91 -3.24
CA VAL A 34 -12.38 10.51 -3.48
C VAL A 34 -13.39 9.97 -2.46
N LEU A 35 -13.42 8.66 -2.22
CA LEU A 35 -14.32 8.05 -1.24
C LEU A 35 -14.02 8.51 0.20
N LEU A 36 -12.74 8.62 0.57
CA LEU A 36 -12.33 9.02 1.93
C LEU A 36 -12.55 10.52 2.22
N LYS A 37 -12.55 11.35 1.17
CA LYS A 37 -12.64 12.80 1.33
C LYS A 37 -14.01 13.38 1.00
N ILE A 38 -14.80 12.72 0.14
CA ILE A 38 -16.19 13.13 -0.05
C ILE A 38 -16.96 12.75 1.20
N ASN A 39 -17.70 13.72 1.73
CA ASN A 39 -18.56 13.51 2.86
C ASN A 39 -19.75 12.64 2.44
N TRP A 40 -19.75 11.39 2.90
CA TRP A 40 -20.81 10.42 2.60
C TRP A 40 -21.82 10.29 3.74
N PHE A 41 -21.55 10.86 4.90
CA PHE A 41 -22.41 10.81 6.07
C PHE A 41 -23.42 11.98 6.03
N THR A 42 -24.70 11.64 6.17
CA THR A 42 -25.82 12.59 6.27
C THR A 42 -26.29 12.58 7.71
N ASN A 43 -26.29 13.74 8.38
CA ASN A 43 -26.97 13.92 9.66
C ASN A 43 -28.35 14.55 9.39
N GLU A 44 -29.22 14.56 10.40
CA GLU A 44 -30.62 14.98 10.30
C GLU A 44 -30.80 16.45 9.83
N ASP A 45 -29.75 17.28 9.86
CA ASP A 45 -29.73 18.66 9.36
C ASP A 45 -29.00 18.88 8.01
N GLY A 46 -28.51 17.82 7.34
CA GLY A 46 -27.83 17.89 6.04
C GLY A 46 -26.55 17.04 5.90
N PHE A 47 -25.74 17.31 4.87
CA PHE A 47 -24.40 16.70 4.71
C PHE A 47 -23.55 17.06 5.93
N SER A 48 -23.04 16.07 6.67
CA SER A 48 -22.14 16.36 7.81
C SER A 48 -20.90 17.10 7.33
N GLU A 49 -20.35 18.03 8.12
CA GLU A 49 -19.10 18.72 7.76
C GLU A 49 -17.84 17.82 7.93
N TYR A 50 -18.00 16.60 8.46
CA TYR A 50 -16.88 15.75 8.88
C TYR A 50 -16.57 14.65 7.87
N ALA A 51 -15.54 14.85 7.05
CA ALA A 51 -14.95 13.79 6.24
C ALA A 51 -13.95 12.98 7.09
N VAL A 52 -13.67 11.73 6.72
CA VAL A 52 -12.68 10.89 7.43
C VAL A 52 -11.34 11.63 7.55
N PHE A 53 -10.99 12.43 6.55
CA PHE A 53 -9.88 13.39 6.58
C PHE A 53 -10.39 14.83 6.43
N THR A 54 -10.90 15.41 7.51
CA THR A 54 -11.48 16.78 7.50
C THR A 54 -10.41 17.86 7.33
N ASN A 55 -9.26 17.73 8.02
CA ASN A 55 -8.22 18.77 8.05
C ASN A 55 -7.10 18.58 7.00
N THR A 56 -7.00 17.39 6.41
CA THR A 56 -5.83 17.07 5.58
C THR A 56 -6.01 17.52 4.12
N PRO A 57 -5.07 18.29 3.55
CA PRO A 57 -5.15 18.75 2.16
C PRO A 57 -5.08 17.57 1.17
N TRP A 58 -5.81 17.69 0.06
CA TRP A 58 -5.90 16.64 -0.98
C TRP A 58 -4.52 16.21 -1.50
N THR A 59 -3.60 17.17 -1.65
CA THR A 59 -2.26 16.94 -2.19
C THR A 59 -1.41 16.03 -1.30
N VAL A 60 -1.54 16.15 0.03
CA VAL A 60 -0.75 15.33 0.98
C VAL A 60 -1.23 13.88 0.96
N LEU A 61 -2.55 13.66 0.95
CA LEU A 61 -3.13 12.31 0.83
C LEU A 61 -2.74 11.66 -0.49
N PHE A 62 -2.84 12.40 -1.61
CA PHE A 62 -2.48 11.88 -2.92
C PHE A 62 -0.99 11.52 -3.01
N PHE A 63 -0.11 12.39 -2.50
CA PHE A 63 1.31 12.13 -2.45
C PHE A 63 1.65 10.91 -1.58
N PHE A 64 1.05 10.81 -0.39
CA PHE A 64 1.22 9.67 0.50
C PHE A 64 0.77 8.36 -0.16
N MET A 65 -0.38 8.35 -0.84
CA MET A 65 -0.88 7.18 -1.55
C MET A 65 0.04 6.77 -2.70
N ILE A 66 0.58 7.70 -3.49
CA ILE A 66 1.54 7.39 -4.56
C ILE A 66 2.81 6.73 -4.00
N LEU A 67 3.35 7.26 -2.91
CA LEU A 67 4.52 6.69 -2.24
C LEU A 67 4.23 5.27 -1.77
N TYR A 68 3.09 5.07 -1.10
CA TYR A 68 2.66 3.75 -0.64
C TYR A 68 2.52 2.76 -1.80
N LEU A 69 1.86 3.15 -2.90
CA LEU A 69 1.71 2.30 -4.08
C LEU A 69 3.06 1.91 -4.69
N SER A 70 3.99 2.87 -4.78
CA SER A 70 5.33 2.62 -5.32
C SER A 70 6.06 1.56 -4.49
N CYS A 71 6.07 1.74 -3.16
CA CYS A 71 6.67 0.80 -2.22
C CYS A 71 5.98 -0.58 -2.27
N ALA A 72 4.65 -0.64 -2.44
CA ALA A 72 3.90 -1.90 -2.50
C ALA A 72 4.27 -2.72 -3.74
N ILE A 73 4.45 -2.07 -4.89
CA ILE A 73 4.88 -2.74 -6.12
C ILE A 73 6.31 -3.30 -5.96
N PHE A 74 7.23 -2.52 -5.38
CA PHE A 74 8.60 -3.00 -5.12
C PHE A 74 8.62 -4.19 -4.16
N PHE A 75 7.77 -4.17 -3.13
CA PHE A 75 7.64 -5.29 -2.21
C PHE A 75 7.12 -6.56 -2.91
N CYS A 76 6.12 -6.43 -3.78
CA CYS A 76 5.62 -7.53 -4.59
C CYS A 76 6.68 -8.10 -5.55
N PHE A 77 7.48 -7.24 -6.19
CA PHE A 77 8.60 -7.70 -7.02
C PHE A 77 9.70 -8.40 -6.22
N MET A 78 10.02 -7.90 -5.03
CA MET A 78 10.97 -8.53 -4.13
C MET A 78 10.52 -9.95 -3.78
N ILE A 79 9.26 -10.13 -3.34
CA ILE A 79 8.71 -11.46 -3.03
C ILE A 79 8.69 -12.34 -4.27
N SER A 80 8.28 -11.81 -5.42
CA SER A 80 8.23 -12.58 -6.67
C SER A 80 9.61 -13.12 -7.09
N SER A 81 10.72 -12.49 -6.68
CA SER A 81 12.06 -12.95 -7.02
C SER A 81 12.51 -14.19 -6.24
N PHE A 82 11.90 -14.47 -5.08
CA PHE A 82 12.22 -15.65 -4.26
C PHE A 82 11.55 -16.94 -4.74
N PHE A 83 10.53 -16.85 -5.60
CA PHE A 83 9.74 -17.99 -6.02
C PHE A 83 9.85 -18.25 -7.53
N SER A 84 10.10 -19.51 -7.90
CA SER A 84 10.16 -19.95 -9.30
C SER A 84 8.78 -20.19 -9.92
N LYS A 85 7.75 -20.41 -9.09
CA LYS A 85 6.36 -20.64 -9.51
C LYS A 85 5.45 -19.50 -9.05
N GLY A 86 4.77 -18.86 -9.99
CA GLY A 86 3.87 -17.73 -9.70
C GLY A 86 2.70 -18.09 -8.78
N SER A 87 2.15 -19.30 -8.90
CA SER A 87 1.04 -19.76 -8.04
C SER A 87 1.46 -19.91 -6.57
N THR A 88 2.65 -20.46 -6.30
CA THR A 88 3.21 -20.53 -4.95
C THR A 88 3.56 -19.15 -4.42
N ALA A 89 4.13 -18.28 -5.27
CA ALA A 89 4.44 -16.90 -4.90
C ALA A 89 3.19 -16.13 -4.44
N ALA A 90 2.06 -16.29 -5.14
CA ALA A 90 0.80 -15.64 -4.79
C ALA A 90 0.27 -16.11 -3.42
N LEU A 91 0.30 -17.41 -3.14
CA LEU A 91 -0.12 -17.95 -1.84
C LEU A 91 0.78 -17.44 -0.70
N CYS A 92 2.09 -17.49 -0.88
CA CYS A 92 3.04 -16.99 0.11
C CYS A 92 2.90 -15.47 0.31
N MET A 93 2.71 -14.70 -0.77
CA MET A 93 2.46 -13.27 -0.69
C MET A 93 1.19 -12.97 0.12
N GLY A 94 0.11 -13.73 -0.06
CA GLY A 94 -1.11 -13.58 0.74
C GLY A 94 -0.85 -13.76 2.24
N VAL A 95 -0.11 -14.81 2.62
CA VAL A 95 0.27 -15.06 4.01
C VAL A 95 1.14 -13.92 4.56
N ILE A 96 2.15 -13.48 3.81
CA ILE A 96 3.03 -12.37 4.20
C ILE A 96 2.23 -11.07 4.33
N TRP A 97 1.27 -10.82 3.45
CA TRP A 97 0.41 -9.63 3.47
C TRP A 97 -0.42 -9.56 4.76
N PHE A 98 -1.01 -10.70 5.17
CA PHE A 98 -1.71 -10.78 6.46
C PHE A 98 -0.75 -10.60 7.64
N LEU A 99 0.44 -11.22 7.59
CA LEU A 99 1.46 -11.04 8.63
C LEU A 99 1.89 -9.58 8.77
N SER A 100 1.97 -8.85 7.66
CA SER A 100 2.28 -7.42 7.63
C SER A 100 1.22 -6.53 8.30
N TYR A 101 -0.01 -7.00 8.51
CA TYR A 101 -1.03 -6.28 9.28
C TYR A 101 -0.92 -6.49 10.79
N VAL A 102 -0.41 -7.63 11.24
CA VAL A 102 -0.30 -7.97 12.67
C VAL A 102 0.38 -6.85 13.48
N PRO A 103 1.51 -6.26 13.04
CA PRO A 103 2.13 -5.20 13.80
C PRO A 103 1.31 -3.91 13.85
N ALA A 104 0.51 -3.61 12.82
CA ALA A 104 -0.38 -2.44 12.84
C ALA A 104 -1.45 -2.58 13.94
N VAL A 105 -1.97 -3.80 14.14
CA VAL A 105 -2.96 -4.10 15.18
C VAL A 105 -2.33 -4.01 16.58
N LEU A 106 -1.12 -4.53 16.75
CA LEU A 106 -0.41 -4.47 18.03
C LEU A 106 -0.15 -3.03 18.46
N LEU A 107 0.22 -2.16 17.52
CA LEU A 107 0.53 -0.77 17.79
C LEU A 107 -0.71 0.06 18.16
N ALA A 108 -1.89 -0.33 17.69
CA ALA A 108 -3.15 0.25 18.17
C ALA A 108 -3.45 -0.12 19.64
N MET A 109 -2.77 -1.12 20.21
CA MET A 109 -2.95 -1.55 21.60
C MET A 109 -1.93 -0.94 22.57
N ASP A 110 -1.14 0.05 22.14
CA ASP A 110 -0.20 0.84 22.95
C ASP A 110 0.78 0.00 23.80
N ILE A 111 1.23 -1.13 23.22
CA ILE A 111 2.18 -2.05 23.86
C ILE A 111 3.62 -1.56 23.61
N ASP A 112 4.41 -1.49 24.68
CA ASP A 112 5.86 -1.23 24.63
C ASP A 112 6.57 -2.29 23.77
N MET A 113 6.77 -1.98 22.49
CA MET A 113 7.39 -2.91 21.55
C MET A 113 8.91 -2.84 21.61
N SER A 114 9.55 -4.01 21.60
CA SER A 114 11.01 -4.11 21.54
C SER A 114 11.57 -3.48 20.26
N THR A 115 12.80 -2.96 20.32
CA THR A 115 13.47 -2.29 19.18
C THR A 115 13.57 -3.18 17.94
N ALA A 116 13.74 -4.49 18.11
CA ALA A 116 13.74 -5.45 17.00
C ALA A 116 12.37 -5.55 16.30
N MET A 117 11.29 -5.52 17.09
CA MET A 117 9.93 -5.52 16.55
C MET A 117 9.63 -4.20 15.84
N GLN A 118 10.12 -3.05 16.35
CA GLN A 118 10.01 -1.75 15.70
C GLN A 118 10.71 -1.71 14.33
N VAL A 119 11.86 -2.36 14.17
CA VAL A 119 12.51 -2.46 12.85
C VAL A 119 11.67 -3.30 11.90
N PHE A 120 11.08 -4.39 12.39
CA PHE A 120 10.17 -5.23 11.61
C PHE A 120 8.89 -4.50 11.18
N THR A 121 8.35 -3.64 12.05
CA THR A 121 7.16 -2.85 11.73
C THR A 121 7.46 -1.74 10.73
N CYS A 122 8.63 -1.13 10.78
CA CYS A 122 9.10 -0.19 9.76
C CYS A 122 9.28 -0.84 8.38
N LEU A 123 9.69 -2.12 8.33
CA LEU A 123 9.76 -2.87 7.08
C LEU A 123 8.38 -3.23 6.52
N SER A 124 7.37 -3.32 7.41
CA SER A 124 6.00 -3.65 7.04
C SER A 124 5.27 -2.44 6.46
N ILE A 125 5.08 -2.45 5.14
CA ILE A 125 4.44 -1.34 4.43
C ILE A 125 3.01 -1.03 4.91
N ASN A 126 2.27 -2.07 5.34
CA ASN A 126 0.90 -1.92 5.84
C ASN A 126 0.85 -1.28 7.23
N SER A 127 1.87 -1.53 8.07
CA SER A 127 2.02 -0.84 9.36
C SER A 127 2.36 0.63 9.16
N ALA A 128 3.26 0.94 8.22
CA ALA A 128 3.59 2.33 7.87
C ALA A 128 2.36 3.10 7.33
N MET A 129 1.51 2.44 6.52
CA MET A 129 0.25 3.02 6.05
C MET A 129 -0.71 3.35 7.20
N SER A 130 -0.90 2.41 8.12
CA SER A 130 -1.78 2.59 9.29
C SER A 130 -1.36 3.78 10.15
N TYR A 131 -0.06 3.90 10.44
CA TYR A 131 0.47 5.05 11.19
C TYR A 131 0.34 6.37 10.43
N GLY A 132 0.63 6.37 9.13
CA GLY A 132 0.47 7.55 8.30
C GLY A 132 -0.96 8.07 8.34
N PHE A 133 -1.96 7.18 8.30
CA PHE A 133 -3.35 7.58 8.44
C PHE A 133 -3.71 8.08 9.84
N GLN A 134 -3.18 7.48 10.92
CA GLN A 134 -3.38 8.00 12.27
C GLN A 134 -2.82 9.42 12.46
N LEU A 135 -1.70 9.75 11.81
CA LEU A 135 -1.10 11.08 11.87
C LEU A 135 -1.83 12.11 10.98
N LEU A 136 -2.50 11.66 9.92
CA LEU A 136 -3.22 12.51 8.98
C LEU A 136 -4.68 12.75 9.37
N LEU A 137 -5.21 11.99 10.34
CA LEU A 137 -6.58 12.12 10.86
C LEU A 137 -6.64 13.25 11.89
#